data_AF-A0A2V9XWW1-F1
#
_entry.id   AF-A0A2V9XWW1-F1
#
_cell.length_a   1.000
_cell.length_b   1.000
_cell.length_c   1.000
_cell.angle_alpha   90.00
_cell.angle_beta   90.00
_cell.angle_gamma   90.00
#
_symmetry.space_group_name_H-M   'P 1'
#
loop_
_entity.id
_entity.type
_entity.pdbx_description
1 polymer ?
#
loop_
_entity_poly.entity_id
_entity_poly.type
_entity_poly.pdbx_seq_one_letter_code
_entity_poly.pdbx_strand_id
1 'polypeptide(L)' 'MHYVFDLWVEVWRKKVAKGDVIVVRYADDLVLGFQYRTDAERFLQAFRERLAKFGLELHADKTRL' A
#
# COMPACT_ATOMS: atom_id res chain seq x y z
N MET A 1 17.02 -7.05 3.41
CA MET A 1 16.21 -6.16 4.28
C MET A 1 14.88 -5.84 3.58
N HIS A 2 13.93 -6.78 3.49
CA HIS A 2 12.73 -6.64 2.63
C HIS A 2 11.37 -6.91 3.31
N TYR A 3 11.33 -7.06 4.64
CA TYR A 3 10.13 -7.49 5.38
C TYR A 3 9.31 -6.38 6.05
N VAL A 4 9.84 -5.15 6.13
CA VAL A 4 9.18 -4.06 6.86
C VAL A 4 7.91 -3.58 6.15
N PHE A 5 7.86 -3.72 4.82
CA PHE A 5 6.70 -3.32 4.03
C PHE A 5 5.55 -4.31 4.16
N ASP A 6 5.82 -5.60 4.00
CA ASP A 6 4.85 -6.69 4.20
C ASP A 6 4.22 -6.62 5.59
N LEU A 7 5.03 -6.49 6.65
CA LEU A 7 4.53 -6.39 8.02
C LEU A 7 3.63 -5.16 8.22
N TRP A 8 3.98 -4.04 7.59
CA TRP A 8 3.16 -2.84 7.70
C TRP A 8 1.83 -2.97 6.97
N VAL A 9 1.85 -3.54 5.77
CA VAL A 9 0.65 -3.84 5.00
C VAL A 9 -0.28 -4.75 5.79
N GLU A 10 0.23 -5.81 6.40
CA GLU A 10 -0.58 -6.70 7.23
C GLU A 10 -1.22 -5.99 8.41
N VAL A 11 -0.46 -5.13 9.10
CA VAL A 11 -0.96 -4.33 10.22
C VAL A 11 -1.98 -3.30 9.76
N TRP A 12 -1.74 -2.64 8.62
CA TRP A 12 -2.65 -1.67 8.04
C TRP A 12 -3.95 -2.35 7.61
N ARG A 13 -3.87 -3.51 6.94
CA ARG A 13 -5.03 -4.32 6.58
C ARG A 13 -5.87 -4.66 7.80
N LYS A 14 -5.25 -5.09 8.91
CA LYS A 14 -5.98 -5.41 10.14
C LYS A 14 -6.59 -4.20 10.84
N LYS A 15 -5.98 -3.01 10.73
CA LYS A 15 -6.43 -1.81 11.46
C LYS A 15 -7.37 -0.89 10.68
N VAL A 16 -7.22 -0.83 9.36
CA VAL A 16 -7.84 0.21 8.53
C VAL A 16 -8.79 -0.37 7.49
N ALA A 17 -8.47 -1.53 6.91
CA ALA A 17 -9.31 -2.10 5.88
C ALA A 17 -10.65 -2.56 6.48
N LYS A 18 -11.75 -2.04 5.93
CA LYS A 18 -13.09 -2.52 6.28
C LYS A 18 -13.55 -3.69 5.40
N GLY A 19 -12.98 -3.83 4.21
CA GLY A 19 -13.26 -4.91 3.27
C GLY A 19 -12.07 -5.82 2.99
N ASP A 20 -12.24 -6.73 2.03
CA ASP A 20 -11.15 -7.60 1.58
C ASP A 20 -10.07 -6.79 0.85
N VAL A 21 -8.83 -7.09 1.23
CA VAL A 21 -7.63 -6.50 0.64
C VAL A 21 -6.69 -7.61 0.25
N ILE A 22 -6.33 -7.63 -1.02
CA ILE A 22 -5.39 -8.56 -1.61
C ILE A 22 -4.11 -7.80 -1.86
N VAL A 23 -3.00 -8.29 -1.31
CA VAL A 23 -1.67 -7.73 -1.58
C VAL A 23 -0.88 -8.79 -2.32
N VAL A 24 -0.45 -8.44 -3.53
CA VAL A 24 0.42 -9.28 -4.35
C VAL A 24 1.72 -8.52 -4.53
N ARG A 25 2.83 -9.15 -4.16
CA ARG A 25 4.17 -8.64 -4.42
C ARG A 25 4.81 -9.49 -5.50
N TYR A 26 5.29 -8.86 -6.56
CA TYR A 26 6.02 -9.52 -7.62
C TYR A 26 7.36 -8.84 -7.83
N ALA A 27 8.44 -9.48 -7.35
CA ALA A 27 9.78 -8.90 -7.29
C ALA A 27 9.79 -7.51 -6.60
N ASP A 28 9.99 -6.45 -7.39
CA ASP A 28 10.02 -5.05 -6.95
C ASP A 28 8.66 -4.33 -7.13
N ASP A 29 7.71 -4.95 -7.83
CA ASP A 29 6.38 -4.41 -8.07
C ASP A 29 5.38 -4.87 -7.01
N LEU A 30 4.50 -3.96 -6.60
CA LEU A 30 3.45 -4.22 -5.62
C LEU A 30 2.09 -3.93 -6.24
N VAL A 31 1.21 -4.92 -6.24
CA VAL A 31 -0.18 -4.82 -6.69
C VAL A 31 -1.10 -4.99 -5.48
N LEU A 32 -1.99 -4.01 -5.30
CA LEU A 32 -2.93 -3.99 -4.19
C LEU A 32 -4.36 -3.97 -4.76
N GLY A 33 -5.12 -5.00 -4.45
CA GLY A 33 -6.55 -5.09 -4.74
C GLY A 33 -7.36 -4.71 -3.51
N PHE A 34 -8.27 -3.75 -3.66
CA PHE A 34 -9.20 -3.34 -2.59
C PHE A 34 -10.63 -3.60 -3.04
N GLN A 35 -11.45 -4.13 -2.12
CA GLN A 35 -12.89 -4.26 -2.36
C GLN A 35 -13.58 -2.90 -2.51
N TYR A 36 -13.10 -1.87 -1.79
CA TYR A 36 -13.67 -0.52 -1.83
C TYR A 36 -12.64 0.49 -2.29
N ARG A 37 -13.05 1.38 -3.22
CA ARG A 37 -12.21 2.48 -3.70
C ARG A 37 -11.74 3.41 -2.58
N THR A 38 -12.59 3.65 -1.58
CA THR A 38 -12.26 4.48 -0.41
C THR A 38 -11.13 3.89 0.42
N ASP A 39 -11.04 2.56 0.51
CA ASP A 39 -9.91 1.87 1.16
C ASP A 39 -8.63 2.01 0.33
N ALA A 40 -8.74 1.92 -1.00
CA ALA A 40 -7.61 2.15 -1.90
C ALA A 40 -7.03 3.57 -1.77
N GLU A 41 -7.90 4.59 -1.72
CA GLU A 41 -7.48 6.00 -1.56
C GLU A 41 -6.80 6.23 -0.20
N ARG A 42 -7.39 5.69 0.88
CA ARG A 42 -6.79 5.75 2.22
C ARG A 42 -5.45 5.03 2.29
N PHE A 43 -5.34 3.88 1.63
CA PHE A 43 -4.09 3.15 1.55
C PHE A 43 -3.02 3.97 0.82
N LEU A 44 -3.36 4.51 -0.36
CA LEU A 44 -2.43 5.28 -1.17
C LEU A 44 -1.90 6.50 -0.40
N GLN A 45 -2.76 7.20 0.34
CA GLN A 45 -2.37 8.33 1.17
C GLN A 45 -1.41 7.91 2.30
N ALA A 46 -1.78 6.89 3.07
CA ALA A 46 -0.93 6.37 4.15
C ALA A 46 0.40 5.80 3.63
N PHE A 47 0.38 5.18 2.45
CA PHE A 47 1.56 4.63 1.79
C PHE A 47 2.50 5.75 1.33
N ARG A 48 1.96 6.82 0.75
CA ARG A 48 2.74 8.00 0.34
C ARG A 48 3.38 8.70 1.54
N GLU A 49 2.66 8.88 2.64
CA GLU A 49 3.21 9.42 3.89
C GLU A 49 4.33 8.55 4.47
N ARG A 50 4.17 7.22 4.38
CA ARG A 50 5.19 6.28 4.86
C ARG A 50 6.44 6.30 3.97
N LEU A 51 6.28 6.30 2.65
CA LEU A 51 7.39 6.41 1.70
C LEU A 51 8.16 7.72 1.89
N ALA A 52 7.45 8.83 2.12
CA ALA A 52 8.08 10.11 2.44
C ALA A 52 8.96 10.03 3.70
N LYS A 53 8.54 9.26 4.74
CA LYS A 53 9.39 9.01 5.93
C LYS A 53 10.65 8.20 5.65
N PHE A 54 10.65 7.40 4.58
CA PHE A 54 11.81 6.65 4.11
C PHE A 54 12.61 7.42 3.04
N GLY A 55 12.24 8.67 2.72
CA GLY A 55 12.90 9.47 1.68
C GLY A 55 12.64 8.97 0.26
N LEU A 56 11.62 8.13 0.08
CA LEU A 56 11.21 7.60 -1.22
C LEU A 56 9.97 8.39 -1.68
N GLU A 57 10.01 8.93 -2.89
CA GLU A 57 8.82 9.54 -3.52
C GLU A 57 8.14 8.51 -4.40
N LEU A 58 6.83 8.31 -4.17
CA LEU A 58 6.01 7.52 -5.07
C LEU A 58 5.80 8.34 -6.35
N HIS A 59 6.43 7.92 -7.45
CA HIS A 59 6.14 8.49 -8.77
C HIS A 59 4.70 8.17 -9.16
N ALA A 60 3.82 9.17 -9.01
CA ALA A 60 2.40 9.09 -9.36
C ALA A 60 2.15 8.70 -10.83
N ASP A 61 3.17 8.85 -11.69
CA ASP A 61 3.09 8.53 -13.12
C ASP A 61 2.91 7.02 -13.42
N LYS A 62 3.36 6.14 -12.52
CA LYS A 62 3.21 4.68 -12.66
C LYS A 62 2.02 4.10 -11.89
N THR A 63 1.33 4.88 -11.08
CA THR A 63 0.23 4.39 -10.25
C THR A 63 -1.10 4.81 -10.87
N ARG A 64 -1.66 3.94 -11.72
CA ARG A 64 -3.04 4.10 -12.21
C ARG A 64 -4.00 3.38 -11.26
N LEU A 65 -5.08 4.07 -10.92
CA LEU A 65 -6.22 3.59 -10.13
C LEU A 65 -7.29 3.04 -11.08
#